data_AF-A0AAA9TUU1-F1
#
_entry.id   AF-A0AAA9TUU1-F1
#
_cell.length_a   1.000
_cell.length_b   1.000
_cell.length_c   1.000
_cell.angle_alpha   90.00
_cell.angle_beta   90.00
_cell.angle_gamma   90.00
#
_symmetry.space_group_name_H-M   'P 1'
#
loop_
_entity.id
_entity.type
_entity.pdbx_description
1 polymer ?
#
loop_
_entity_poly.entity_id
_entity_poly.type
_entity_poly.pdbx_seq_one_letter_code
_entity_poly.pdbx_strand_id
1 'polypeptide(L)'
;QPGRPARASARARPRPRRAAPAHKLPIPGSRLCLYEDGTELTGDYFWSAPDNSELVLLTAGQTWQGFVSDISRFLSVFQEPHAGVIQAARQLLWDERAPLRQKLLADLLGTVSENIAAETRAEDPPWFEGLESRFRSKSGYLRYSCESRIRSYLREVTSGASLVGAEAREEYLRLVGSMQQKLQAAQYNSSYFDRGAKAGRRLCTPEGWFSCQGPFDVDDCTSRHSINPYSNRESRVLFSTWNLDHVIEKKRVVVPALAAAVHDAEGREVDWEYFYRLLFTLENLKLVHIACHKKTTHKLHCDPSRVYCTPAAPRRKRHARQRL
;
A
#
# COMPACT_ATOMS: atom_id res chain seq x y z
N GLN A 1 -26.13 18.92 -13.67
CA GLN A 1 -26.32 17.88 -12.63
C GLN A 1 -27.25 16.81 -13.21
N PRO A 2 -26.84 15.55 -13.33
CA PRO A 2 -27.81 14.51 -13.63
C PRO A 2 -28.74 14.37 -12.42
N GLY A 3 -30.05 14.47 -12.66
CA GLY A 3 -31.07 14.47 -11.61
C GLY A 3 -31.00 13.20 -10.76
N ARG A 4 -31.31 13.34 -9.47
CA ARG A 4 -31.37 12.23 -8.51
C ARG A 4 -32.54 11.29 -8.87
N PRO A 5 -32.35 9.96 -8.93
CA PRO A 5 -33.47 9.02 -9.07
C PRO A 5 -34.44 9.18 -7.89
N ALA A 6 -35.73 9.24 -8.17
CA ALA A 6 -36.74 9.35 -7.14
C ALA A 6 -36.99 7.97 -6.53
N ARG A 7 -36.88 7.86 -5.20
CA ARG A 7 -37.25 6.64 -4.47
C ARG A 7 -38.75 6.68 -4.18
N ALA A 8 -39.46 5.62 -4.52
CA ALA A 8 -40.86 5.45 -4.17
C ALA A 8 -41.03 4.11 -3.46
N SER A 9 -41.49 4.14 -2.20
CA SER A 9 -41.90 2.92 -1.51
C SER A 9 -43.32 2.58 -1.96
N ALA A 10 -43.49 1.44 -2.64
CA ALA A 10 -44.79 0.97 -3.07
C ALA A 10 -45.17 -0.28 -2.24
N ARG A 11 -46.29 -0.21 -1.50
CA ARG A 11 -46.93 -1.41 -0.95
C ARG A 11 -47.87 -1.98 -2.01
N ALA A 12 -47.43 -3.00 -2.73
CA ALA A 12 -48.36 -3.83 -3.48
C ALA A 12 -49.27 -4.55 -2.47
N ARG A 13 -50.59 -4.35 -2.57
CA ARG A 13 -51.58 -5.21 -1.92
C ARG A 13 -52.10 -6.20 -2.98
N PRO A 14 -52.33 -7.47 -2.65
CA PRO A 14 -52.92 -8.40 -3.59
C PRO A 14 -54.35 -7.96 -3.89
N ARG A 15 -54.59 -7.42 -5.10
CA ARG A 15 -55.95 -7.33 -5.66
C ARG A 15 -56.17 -8.50 -6.62
N PRO A 16 -57.36 -9.11 -6.61
CA PRO A 16 -57.65 -10.26 -7.45
C PRO A 16 -57.55 -9.87 -8.93
N ARG A 17 -56.99 -10.78 -9.74
CA ARG A 17 -56.82 -10.69 -11.20
C ARG A 17 -58.07 -10.16 -11.91
N ARG A 18 -58.17 -8.85 -12.11
CA ARG A 18 -59.05 -8.22 -13.10
C ARG A 18 -58.40 -6.93 -13.60
N ALA A 19 -58.16 -6.91 -14.91
CA ALA A 19 -57.76 -5.79 -15.77
C ALA A 19 -56.60 -4.92 -15.24
N ALA A 20 -55.43 -5.07 -15.87
CA ALA A 20 -54.26 -4.23 -15.65
C ALA A 20 -54.60 -2.74 -15.76
N PRO A 21 -54.41 -1.93 -14.70
CA PRO A 21 -54.25 -0.51 -14.91
C PRO A 21 -52.90 -0.35 -15.61
N ALA A 22 -52.90 0.17 -16.83
CA ALA A 22 -51.69 0.67 -17.45
C ALA A 22 -51.12 1.75 -16.51
N HIS A 23 -50.14 1.38 -15.69
CA HIS A 23 -49.40 2.32 -14.87
C HIS A 23 -48.62 3.22 -15.83
N LYS A 24 -49.27 4.30 -16.27
CA LYS A 24 -48.58 5.41 -16.93
C LYS A 24 -47.66 6.00 -15.88
N LEU A 25 -46.38 5.63 -15.96
CA LEU A 25 -45.35 6.31 -15.20
C LEU A 25 -45.46 7.81 -15.51
N PRO A 26 -45.27 8.69 -14.51
CA PRO A 26 -45.57 10.11 -14.63
C PRO A 26 -44.78 10.82 -15.72
N ILE A 27 -43.70 10.20 -16.22
CA ILE A 27 -42.83 10.75 -17.26
C ILE A 27 -42.67 9.69 -18.37
N PRO A 28 -42.95 10.02 -19.65
CA PRO A 28 -42.72 9.12 -20.79
C PRO A 28 -41.25 8.68 -20.88
N GLY A 29 -41.03 7.38 -21.11
CA GLY A 29 -39.68 6.80 -21.13
C GLY A 29 -39.07 6.53 -19.75
N SER A 30 -39.82 6.77 -18.67
CA SER A 30 -39.43 6.29 -17.34
C SER A 30 -39.56 4.78 -17.23
N ARG A 31 -38.73 4.20 -16.36
CA ARG A 31 -38.67 2.77 -16.05
C ARG A 31 -38.66 2.59 -14.54
N LEU A 32 -39.17 1.45 -14.08
CA LEU A 32 -39.20 1.11 -12.67
C LEU A 32 -38.31 -0.10 -12.44
N CYS A 33 -37.52 -0.12 -11.38
CA CYS A 33 -36.72 -1.28 -11.02
C CYS A 33 -36.78 -1.56 -9.52
N LEU A 34 -36.47 -2.79 -9.15
CA LEU A 34 -36.26 -3.17 -7.75
C LEU A 34 -35.07 -2.38 -7.17
N TYR A 35 -35.22 -1.92 -5.94
CA TYR A 35 -34.18 -1.19 -5.23
C TYR A 35 -32.98 -2.07 -4.88
N GLU A 36 -33.20 -3.36 -4.61
CA GLU A 36 -32.18 -4.28 -4.11
C GLU A 36 -31.07 -4.56 -5.14
N ASP A 37 -31.46 -4.85 -6.38
CA ASP A 37 -30.57 -5.34 -7.44
C ASP A 37 -30.64 -4.54 -8.76
N GLY A 38 -31.66 -3.69 -8.92
CA GLY A 38 -31.90 -2.95 -10.16
C GLY A 38 -32.60 -3.73 -11.26
N THR A 39 -33.19 -4.89 -10.95
CA THR A 39 -34.02 -5.63 -11.90
C THR A 39 -35.20 -4.79 -12.37
N GLU A 40 -35.31 -4.57 -13.68
CA GLU A 40 -36.36 -3.76 -14.29
C GLU A 40 -37.72 -4.47 -14.18
N LEU A 41 -38.72 -3.76 -13.68
CA LEU A 41 -40.09 -4.24 -13.57
C LEU A 41 -40.89 -3.80 -14.80
N THR A 42 -41.19 -4.77 -15.66
CA THR A 42 -42.13 -4.59 -16.78
C THR A 42 -43.56 -4.93 -16.33
N GLY A 43 -44.57 -4.53 -17.12
CA GLY A 43 -45.99 -4.71 -16.73
C GLY A 43 -46.38 -6.14 -16.33
N ASP A 44 -45.77 -7.15 -16.95
CA ASP A 44 -46.03 -8.56 -16.66
C ASP A 44 -45.27 -9.08 -15.43
N TYR A 45 -44.07 -8.53 -15.18
CA TYR A 45 -43.19 -8.93 -14.08
C TYR A 45 -43.42 -8.11 -12.79
N PHE A 46 -44.15 -7.00 -12.88
CA PHE A 46 -44.46 -6.16 -11.72
C PHE A 46 -45.21 -6.95 -10.63
N TRP A 47 -46.12 -7.84 -11.02
CA TRP A 47 -46.93 -8.63 -10.08
C TRP A 47 -46.18 -9.81 -9.46
N SER A 48 -45.02 -10.18 -10.00
CA SER A 48 -44.15 -11.19 -9.39
C SER A 48 -43.20 -10.61 -8.34
N ALA A 49 -43.13 -9.28 -8.19
CA ALA A 49 -42.35 -8.67 -7.12
C ALA A 49 -42.96 -9.00 -5.75
N PRO A 50 -42.15 -9.37 -4.74
CA PRO A 50 -42.64 -9.62 -3.38
C PRO A 50 -43.36 -8.40 -2.78
N ASP A 51 -44.30 -8.67 -1.86
CA ASP A 51 -44.98 -7.61 -1.11
C ASP A 51 -43.98 -6.74 -0.35
N ASN A 52 -44.19 -5.41 -0.37
CA ASN A 52 -43.32 -4.40 0.22
C ASN A 52 -41.93 -4.24 -0.43
N SER A 53 -41.76 -4.69 -1.68
CA SER A 53 -40.56 -4.37 -2.47
C SER A 53 -40.36 -2.85 -2.58
N GLU A 54 -39.15 -2.39 -2.26
CA GLU A 54 -38.75 -1.00 -2.50
C GLU A 54 -38.43 -0.79 -3.98
N LEU A 55 -38.96 0.28 -4.58
CA LEU A 55 -38.85 0.53 -6.02
C LEU A 55 -38.14 1.86 -6.29
N VAL A 56 -37.39 1.90 -7.39
CA VAL A 56 -36.72 3.11 -7.88
C VAL A 56 -37.30 3.49 -9.22
N LEU A 57 -37.73 4.75 -9.34
CA LEU A 57 -38.18 5.33 -10.60
C LEU A 57 -36.99 5.97 -11.31
N LEU A 58 -36.69 5.47 -12.51
CA LEU A 58 -35.62 5.95 -13.38
C LEU A 58 -36.21 6.75 -14.54
N THR A 59 -35.66 7.92 -14.83
CA THR A 59 -35.93 8.67 -16.07
C THR A 59 -34.96 8.25 -17.18
N ALA A 60 -35.18 8.72 -18.41
CA ALA A 60 -34.34 8.40 -19.56
C ALA A 60 -32.86 8.73 -19.27
N GLY A 61 -31.97 7.75 -19.54
CA GLY A 61 -30.53 7.86 -19.29
C GLY A 61 -30.07 7.56 -17.86
N GLN A 62 -30.97 7.36 -16.90
CA GLN A 62 -30.61 6.94 -15.55
C GLN A 62 -30.45 5.41 -15.46
N THR A 63 -29.54 4.99 -14.58
CA THR A 63 -29.26 3.57 -14.27
C THR A 63 -29.29 3.35 -12.77
N TRP A 64 -29.72 2.17 -12.34
CA TRP A 64 -29.67 1.71 -10.96
C TRP A 64 -29.16 0.27 -10.93
N GLN A 65 -28.16 0.01 -10.08
CA GLN A 65 -27.50 -1.29 -9.94
C GLN A 65 -27.68 -1.85 -8.53
N GLY A 66 -28.82 -1.57 -7.92
CA GLY A 66 -29.08 -2.01 -6.56
C GLY A 66 -28.22 -1.30 -5.51
N PHE A 67 -27.91 -2.02 -4.44
CA PHE A 67 -27.04 -1.53 -3.36
C PHE A 67 -25.66 -1.03 -3.83
N VAL A 68 -25.16 -1.51 -4.97
CA VAL A 68 -23.90 -1.03 -5.56
C VAL A 68 -23.97 0.48 -5.83
N SER A 69 -25.09 0.97 -6.35
CA SER A 69 -25.29 2.40 -6.62
C SER A 69 -25.25 3.24 -5.33
N ASP A 70 -25.72 2.68 -4.21
CA ASP A 70 -25.63 3.35 -2.92
C ASP A 70 -24.22 3.38 -2.34
N ILE A 71 -23.46 2.28 -2.48
CA ILE A 71 -22.04 2.25 -2.09
C ILE A 71 -21.25 3.23 -2.95
N SER A 72 -21.42 3.22 -4.27
CA SER A 72 -20.74 4.18 -5.17
C SER A 72 -21.05 5.62 -4.81
N ARG A 73 -22.32 5.92 -4.50
CA ARG A 73 -22.73 7.25 -4.03
C ARG A 73 -22.09 7.59 -2.69
N PHE A 74 -22.09 6.68 -1.73
CA PHE A 74 -21.43 6.88 -0.43
C PHE A 74 -19.94 7.18 -0.61
N LEU A 75 -19.23 6.40 -1.43
CA LEU A 75 -17.81 6.62 -1.70
C LEU A 75 -17.54 7.95 -2.41
N SER A 76 -18.44 8.40 -3.30
CA SER A 76 -18.29 9.70 -3.99
C SER A 76 -18.29 10.89 -3.03
N VAL A 77 -18.96 10.77 -1.87
CA VAL A 77 -19.00 11.81 -0.84
C VAL A 77 -17.63 11.99 -0.16
N PHE A 78 -16.72 11.02 -0.25
CA PHE A 78 -15.38 11.12 0.34
C PHE A 78 -14.29 11.45 -0.67
N GLN A 79 -14.65 11.71 -1.93
CA GLN A 79 -13.70 12.24 -2.91
C GLN A 79 -13.31 13.69 -2.59
N GLU A 80 -14.22 14.44 -1.96
CA GLU A 80 -13.97 15.80 -1.45
C GLU A 80 -14.35 15.84 0.04
N PRO A 81 -13.49 16.34 0.94
CA PRO A 81 -13.79 16.41 2.36
C PRO A 81 -15.05 17.26 2.64
N HIS A 82 -16.19 16.61 2.86
CA HIS A 82 -17.41 17.30 3.25
C HIS A 82 -17.45 17.48 4.77
N ALA A 83 -17.13 18.69 5.25
CA ALA A 83 -17.18 19.04 6.67
C ALA A 83 -18.51 18.64 7.35
N GLY A 84 -19.63 18.75 6.64
CA GLY A 84 -20.94 18.33 7.14
C GLY A 84 -21.06 16.82 7.40
N VAL A 85 -20.36 15.99 6.63
CA VAL A 85 -20.34 14.52 6.80
C VAL A 85 -19.50 14.14 8.00
N ILE A 86 -18.35 14.82 8.20
CA ILE A 86 -17.52 14.63 9.40
C ILE A 86 -18.33 14.99 10.65
N GLN A 87 -19.04 16.12 10.63
CA GLN A 87 -19.88 16.54 11.75
C GLN A 87 -21.02 15.54 12.02
N ALA A 88 -21.72 15.08 10.98
CA ALA A 88 -22.78 14.08 11.11
C ALA A 88 -22.24 12.75 11.65
N ALA A 89 -21.10 12.28 11.16
CA ALA A 89 -20.48 11.04 11.64
C ALA A 89 -20.04 11.15 13.11
N ARG A 90 -19.52 12.31 13.55
CA ARG A 90 -19.20 12.58 14.98
C ARG A 90 -20.44 12.53 15.86
N GLN A 91 -21.53 13.15 15.42
CA GLN A 91 -22.81 13.12 16.16
C GLN A 91 -23.36 11.69 16.26
N LEU A 92 -23.35 10.94 15.16
CA LEU A 92 -23.78 9.54 15.17
C LEU A 92 -22.91 8.69 16.10
N LEU A 93 -21.59 8.89 16.10
CA LEU A 93 -20.69 8.13 16.96
C LEU A 93 -20.93 8.40 18.45
N TRP A 94 -21.29 9.63 18.82
CA TRP A 94 -21.49 10.04 20.20
C TRP A 94 -22.58 9.22 20.93
N ASP A 95 -23.71 8.98 20.26
CA ASP A 95 -24.85 8.26 20.83
C ASP A 95 -24.89 6.76 20.47
N GLU A 96 -23.99 6.31 19.58
CA GLU A 96 -23.96 4.92 19.11
C GLU A 96 -23.50 3.96 20.22
N ARG A 97 -24.20 2.84 20.37
CA ARG A 97 -23.89 1.82 21.39
C ARG A 97 -23.50 0.47 20.81
N ALA A 98 -23.85 0.19 19.55
CA ALA A 98 -23.50 -1.07 18.92
C ALA A 98 -22.01 -1.08 18.55
N PRO A 99 -21.20 -2.04 19.07
CA PRO A 99 -19.74 -2.01 18.90
C PRO A 99 -19.29 -1.97 17.43
N LEU A 100 -19.95 -2.75 16.56
CA LEU A 100 -19.63 -2.76 15.13
C LEU A 100 -19.88 -1.40 14.48
N ARG A 101 -20.99 -0.73 14.84
CA ARG A 101 -21.34 0.58 14.28
C ARG A 101 -20.41 1.67 14.79
N GLN A 102 -20.02 1.63 16.07
CA GLN A 102 -18.98 2.51 16.61
C GLN A 102 -17.66 2.34 15.86
N LYS A 103 -17.23 1.10 15.61
CA LYS A 103 -15.99 0.82 14.88
C LYS A 103 -16.03 1.38 13.46
N LEU A 104 -17.11 1.12 12.71
CA LEU A 104 -17.27 1.66 11.35
C LEU A 104 -17.26 3.19 11.31
N LEU A 105 -17.94 3.85 12.25
CA LEU A 105 -17.96 5.31 12.35
C LEU A 105 -16.60 5.89 12.75
N ALA A 106 -15.91 5.25 13.69
CA ALA A 106 -14.56 5.64 14.09
C ALA A 106 -13.55 5.48 12.94
N ASP A 107 -13.60 4.36 12.22
CA ASP A 107 -12.72 4.10 11.06
C ASP A 107 -13.00 5.08 9.92
N LEU A 108 -14.27 5.39 9.68
CA LEU A 108 -14.66 6.44 8.74
C LEU A 108 -14.06 7.78 9.16
N LEU A 109 -14.29 8.22 10.40
CA LEU A 109 -13.78 9.48 10.93
C LEU A 109 -12.26 9.58 10.90
N GLY A 110 -11.56 8.49 11.21
CA GLY A 110 -10.10 8.41 11.11
C GLY A 110 -9.60 8.56 9.68
N THR A 111 -10.38 8.08 8.70
CA THR A 111 -10.06 8.23 7.28
C THR A 111 -10.34 9.64 6.77
N VAL A 112 -11.45 10.26 7.16
CA VAL A 112 -11.92 11.53 6.58
C VAL A 112 -11.44 12.77 7.33
N SER A 113 -11.02 12.64 8.59
CA SER A 113 -10.43 13.73 9.39
C SER A 113 -8.91 13.84 9.15
N GLU A 114 -8.47 13.56 7.93
CA GLU A 114 -7.07 13.56 7.53
C GLU A 114 -6.57 14.97 7.17
N ASN A 115 -5.25 15.18 7.28
CA ASN A 115 -4.58 16.42 6.87
C ASN A 115 -3.30 16.10 6.09
N ILE A 116 -3.43 15.27 5.05
CA ILE A 116 -2.35 14.82 4.17
C ILE A 116 -1.61 16.02 3.57
N ALA A 117 -2.33 17.06 3.14
CA ALA A 117 -1.73 18.22 2.47
C ALA A 117 -0.72 18.97 3.36
N ALA A 118 -0.95 19.04 4.67
CA ALA A 118 -0.01 19.63 5.61
C ALA A 118 1.31 18.82 5.65
N GLU A 119 2.44 19.53 5.63
CA GLU A 119 3.78 18.94 5.62
C GLU A 119 4.57 19.31 6.87
N THR A 120 4.35 20.49 7.44
CA THR A 120 5.15 21.00 8.56
C THR A 120 4.49 20.78 9.91
N ARG A 121 5.30 20.78 10.97
CA ARG A 121 4.82 20.70 12.35
C ARG A 121 3.93 21.89 12.75
N ALA A 122 4.12 23.04 12.11
CA ALA A 122 3.27 24.21 12.36
C ALA A 122 1.88 24.05 11.74
N GLU A 123 1.79 23.42 10.56
CA GLU A 123 0.54 23.19 9.84
C GLU A 123 -0.30 22.05 10.44
N ASP A 124 0.35 21.03 11.02
CA ASP A 124 -0.34 19.88 11.61
C ASP A 124 0.34 19.39 12.90
N PRO A 125 0.28 20.16 14.00
CA PRO A 125 0.89 19.78 15.27
C PRO A 125 0.43 18.41 15.81
N PRO A 126 -0.86 18.04 15.75
CA PRO A 126 -1.35 16.73 16.23
C PRO A 126 -0.64 15.55 15.58
N TRP A 127 -0.31 15.65 14.28
CA TRP A 127 0.46 14.60 13.62
C TRP A 127 1.79 14.36 14.32
N PHE A 128 2.50 15.38 14.82
CA PHE A 128 3.84 15.27 15.43
C PHE A 128 3.86 14.90 16.91
N GLU A 129 2.70 14.71 17.55
CA GLU A 129 2.64 14.32 18.96
C GLU A 129 3.44 13.04 19.24
N GLY A 130 4.25 13.07 20.29
CA GLY A 130 5.16 11.98 20.68
C GLY A 130 6.49 11.94 19.92
N LEU A 131 6.73 12.83 18.95
CA LEU A 131 8.02 12.92 18.27
C LEU A 131 8.92 14.00 18.87
N GLU A 132 10.23 13.71 18.88
CA GLU A 132 11.28 14.67 19.23
C GLU A 132 11.14 16.00 18.47
N SER A 133 11.48 17.11 19.12
CA SER A 133 11.33 18.48 18.59
C SER A 133 12.14 18.75 17.31
N ARG A 134 13.17 17.95 17.03
CA ARG A 134 13.96 18.03 15.78
C ARG A 134 13.15 17.77 14.52
N PHE A 135 12.06 17.00 14.61
CA PHE A 135 11.24 16.66 13.43
C PHE A 135 10.27 17.79 13.10
N ARG A 136 10.63 18.59 12.09
CA ARG A 136 9.87 19.76 11.62
C ARG A 136 8.94 19.49 10.44
N SER A 137 9.15 18.40 9.71
CA SER A 137 8.30 18.00 8.58
C SER A 137 7.98 16.50 8.59
N LYS A 138 6.83 16.14 8.00
CA LYS A 138 6.35 14.76 7.93
C LYS A 138 7.31 13.90 7.09
N SER A 139 7.74 14.42 5.95
CA SER A 139 8.72 13.76 5.07
C SER A 139 10.08 13.62 5.74
N GLY A 140 10.49 14.60 6.55
CA GLY A 140 11.73 14.52 7.32
C GLY A 140 11.71 13.35 8.32
N TYR A 141 10.59 13.17 9.03
CA TYR A 141 10.44 12.04 9.94
C TYR A 141 10.38 10.69 9.18
N LEU A 142 9.64 10.61 8.08
CA LEU A 142 9.52 9.35 7.33
C LEU A 142 10.82 8.95 6.63
N ARG A 143 11.61 9.91 6.14
CA ARG A 143 13.00 9.68 5.73
C ARG A 143 13.81 9.05 6.86
N TYR A 144 13.80 9.68 8.03
CA TYR A 144 14.49 9.15 9.21
C TYR A 144 14.02 7.74 9.60
N SER A 145 12.71 7.47 9.52
CA SER A 145 12.13 6.16 9.80
C SER A 145 12.65 5.09 8.83
N CYS A 146 12.70 5.40 7.52
CA CYS A 146 13.29 4.52 6.51
C CYS A 146 14.78 4.27 6.79
N GLU A 147 15.56 5.33 6.99
CA GLU A 147 16.99 5.20 7.28
C GLU A 147 17.25 4.34 8.52
N SER A 148 16.41 4.47 9.55
CA SER A 148 16.54 3.70 10.79
C SER A 148 16.36 2.20 10.55
N ARG A 149 15.43 1.80 9.65
CA ARG A 149 15.25 0.39 9.26
C ARG A 149 16.48 -0.12 8.51
N ILE A 150 16.94 0.61 7.51
CA ILE A 150 18.12 0.22 6.70
C ILE A 150 19.40 0.17 7.54
N ARG A 151 19.60 1.14 8.45
CA ARG A 151 20.71 1.11 9.43
C ARG A 151 20.63 -0.09 10.35
N SER A 152 19.42 -0.52 10.74
CA SER A 152 19.26 -1.75 11.52
C SER A 152 19.70 -2.98 10.74
N TYR A 153 19.41 -3.03 9.44
CA TYR A 153 19.89 -4.12 8.59
C TYR A 153 21.42 -4.12 8.50
N LEU A 154 22.03 -2.94 8.34
CA LEU A 154 23.50 -2.83 8.33
C LEU A 154 24.11 -3.32 9.64
N ARG A 155 23.56 -2.91 10.80
CA ARG A 155 24.02 -3.41 12.11
C ARG A 155 23.98 -4.93 12.20
N GLU A 156 22.91 -5.56 11.73
CA GLU A 156 22.79 -7.02 11.73
C GLU A 156 23.78 -7.69 10.77
N VAL A 157 24.05 -7.09 9.60
CA VAL A 157 25.08 -7.57 8.67
C VAL A 157 26.47 -7.44 9.30
N THR A 158 26.77 -6.34 9.99
CA THR A 158 28.02 -6.17 10.75
C THR A 158 28.15 -7.24 11.84
N SER A 159 27.08 -7.56 12.57
CA SER A 159 27.07 -8.66 13.55
C SER A 159 27.34 -10.02 12.92
N GLY A 160 27.08 -10.21 11.62
CA GLY A 160 27.41 -11.41 10.87
C GLY A 160 28.90 -11.75 10.82
N ALA A 161 29.79 -10.81 11.18
CA ALA A 161 31.22 -11.07 11.32
C ALA A 161 31.55 -12.18 12.34
N SER A 162 30.62 -12.52 13.25
CA SER A 162 30.76 -13.65 14.16
C SER A 162 30.61 -15.02 13.50
N LEU A 163 30.08 -15.08 12.28
CA LEU A 163 29.95 -16.30 11.48
C LEU A 163 31.24 -16.66 10.74
N VAL A 164 32.23 -15.76 10.73
CA VAL A 164 33.46 -15.89 9.97
C VAL A 164 34.62 -16.21 10.92
N GLY A 165 35.52 -17.10 10.50
CA GLY A 165 36.76 -17.40 11.23
C GLY A 165 37.68 -16.18 11.35
N ALA A 166 38.63 -16.23 12.29
CA ALA A 166 39.50 -15.09 12.58
C ALA A 166 40.24 -14.54 11.35
N GLU A 167 40.69 -15.44 10.46
CA GLU A 167 41.47 -15.11 9.26
C GLU A 167 40.66 -14.34 8.21
N ALA A 168 39.36 -14.63 8.09
CA ALA A 168 38.48 -14.03 7.08
C ALA A 168 37.65 -12.84 7.61
N ARG A 169 37.73 -12.56 8.92
CA ARG A 169 36.92 -11.54 9.59
C ARG A 169 37.25 -10.12 9.14
N GLU A 170 38.53 -9.81 8.92
CA GLU A 170 38.95 -8.50 8.43
C GLU A 170 38.38 -8.22 7.04
N GLU A 171 38.48 -9.19 6.14
CA GLU A 171 37.93 -9.07 4.78
C GLU A 171 36.41 -8.90 4.79
N TYR A 172 35.68 -9.67 5.61
CA TYR A 172 34.24 -9.49 5.77
C TYR A 172 33.90 -8.06 6.21
N LEU A 173 34.59 -7.52 7.22
CA LEU A 173 34.36 -6.15 7.70
C LEU A 173 34.76 -5.10 6.67
N ARG A 174 35.78 -5.36 5.85
CA ARG A 174 36.15 -4.50 4.72
C ARG A 174 35.01 -4.40 3.71
N LEU A 175 34.42 -5.53 3.30
CA LEU A 175 33.27 -5.55 2.38
C LEU A 175 32.04 -4.85 2.98
N VAL A 176 31.75 -5.09 4.26
CA VAL A 176 30.66 -4.38 4.98
C VAL A 176 30.94 -2.87 5.03
N GLY A 177 32.21 -2.46 5.20
CA GLY A 177 32.63 -1.07 5.12
C GLY A 177 32.34 -0.44 3.75
N SER A 178 32.63 -1.15 2.65
CA SER A 178 32.28 -0.71 1.30
C SER A 178 30.76 -0.56 1.11
N MET A 179 29.97 -1.51 1.62
CA MET A 179 28.50 -1.41 1.61
C MET A 179 28.01 -0.20 2.41
N GLN A 180 28.60 0.06 3.59
CA GLN A 180 28.26 1.21 4.42
C GLN A 180 28.55 2.53 3.71
N GLN A 181 29.71 2.67 3.06
CA GLN A 181 30.04 3.87 2.29
C GLN A 181 29.03 4.11 1.15
N LYS A 182 28.67 3.04 0.42
CA LYS A 182 27.64 3.12 -0.63
C LYS A 182 26.27 3.48 -0.07
N LEU A 183 25.89 2.94 1.10
CA LEU A 183 24.66 3.33 1.80
C LEU A 183 24.68 4.80 2.24
N GLN A 184 25.78 5.29 2.77
CA GLN A 184 25.92 6.70 3.17
C GLN A 184 25.75 7.63 1.97
N ALA A 185 26.40 7.30 0.84
CA ALA A 185 26.23 8.04 -0.41
C ALA A 185 24.77 8.02 -0.93
N ALA A 186 24.07 6.91 -0.70
CA ALA A 186 22.64 6.76 -1.02
C ALA A 186 21.69 7.29 0.09
N GLN A 187 22.21 7.93 1.14
CA GLN A 187 21.44 8.41 2.30
C GLN A 187 20.58 7.31 2.95
N TYR A 188 21.13 6.10 3.06
CA TYR A 188 20.44 4.91 3.58
C TYR A 188 19.07 4.66 2.96
N ASN A 189 18.92 5.00 1.67
CA ASN A 189 17.69 4.89 0.90
C ASN A 189 16.49 5.59 1.55
N SER A 190 16.72 6.67 2.29
CA SER A 190 15.70 7.47 2.98
C SER A 190 14.53 7.88 2.08
N SER A 191 14.82 8.07 0.79
CA SER A 191 13.84 8.46 -0.23
C SER A 191 12.69 7.47 -0.41
N TYR A 192 12.85 6.20 -0.03
CA TYR A 192 11.78 5.21 -0.18
C TYR A 192 10.50 5.63 0.53
N PHE A 193 10.58 6.33 1.66
CA PHE A 193 9.41 6.79 2.40
C PHE A 193 9.11 8.29 2.25
N ASP A 194 9.81 8.99 1.35
CA ASP A 194 9.60 10.42 1.12
C ASP A 194 8.70 10.66 -0.11
N ARG A 195 7.49 11.17 0.13
CA ARG A 195 6.54 11.51 -0.93
C ARG A 195 7.06 12.58 -1.89
N GLY A 196 7.94 13.47 -1.43
CA GLY A 196 8.55 14.54 -2.23
C GLY A 196 9.79 14.10 -3.04
N ALA A 197 10.24 12.85 -2.89
CA ALA A 197 11.34 12.35 -3.69
C ALA A 197 10.95 12.13 -5.18
N LYS A 198 11.95 11.94 -6.04
CA LYS A 198 11.70 11.66 -7.47
C LYS A 198 10.93 10.33 -7.64
N ALA A 199 10.06 10.27 -8.64
CA ALA A 199 9.42 9.02 -9.06
C ALA A 199 10.49 7.94 -9.33
N GLY A 200 10.24 6.70 -8.87
CA GLY A 200 11.21 5.60 -8.89
C GLY A 200 12.18 5.56 -7.70
N ARG A 201 12.29 6.62 -6.90
CA ARG A 201 13.08 6.64 -5.65
C ARG A 201 12.24 6.56 -4.38
N ARG A 202 10.92 6.59 -4.52
CA ARG A 202 9.92 6.50 -3.44
C ARG A 202 8.94 5.37 -3.69
N LEU A 203 8.43 4.79 -2.61
CA LEU A 203 7.47 3.68 -2.62
C LEU A 203 6.00 4.14 -2.56
N CYS A 204 5.76 5.45 -2.44
CA CYS A 204 4.43 6.02 -2.34
C CYS A 204 4.06 6.91 -3.52
N THR A 205 2.77 7.25 -3.65
CA THR A 205 2.27 8.31 -4.55
C THR A 205 2.70 9.71 -4.05
N PRO A 206 2.64 10.79 -4.88
CA PRO A 206 3.08 12.13 -4.46
C PRO A 206 2.38 12.64 -3.19
N GLU A 207 1.19 12.13 -2.92
CA GLU A 207 0.36 12.44 -1.76
C GLU A 207 0.77 11.62 -0.52
N GLY A 208 1.57 10.56 -0.70
CA GLY A 208 2.08 9.71 0.38
C GLY A 208 1.38 8.38 0.54
N TRP A 209 0.58 7.92 -0.44
CA TRP A 209 -0.07 6.60 -0.37
C TRP A 209 0.91 5.47 -0.68
N PHE A 210 1.11 4.58 0.29
CA PHE A 210 1.86 3.34 0.13
C PHE A 210 0.89 2.18 -0.15
N SER A 211 1.28 1.30 -1.05
CA SER A 211 0.55 0.07 -1.35
C SER A 211 1.38 -1.14 -0.94
N CYS A 212 0.74 -2.12 -0.32
CA CYS A 212 1.38 -3.38 0.01
C CYS A 212 1.74 -4.13 -1.26
N GLN A 213 2.99 -4.57 -1.36
CA GLN A 213 3.50 -5.34 -2.49
C GLN A 213 3.17 -6.85 -2.39
N GLY A 214 2.38 -7.25 -1.39
CA GLY A 214 2.03 -8.65 -1.13
C GLY A 214 3.18 -9.44 -0.49
N PRO A 215 2.89 -10.64 0.05
CA PRO A 215 3.90 -11.57 0.55
C PRO A 215 5.07 -11.81 -0.42
N PHE A 216 6.17 -12.36 0.10
CA PHE A 216 7.39 -12.62 -0.69
C PHE A 216 7.18 -13.56 -1.90
N ASP A 217 6.19 -14.45 -1.84
CA ASP A 217 5.90 -15.52 -2.79
C ASP A 217 4.74 -15.22 -3.76
N VAL A 218 4.25 -13.99 -3.79
CA VAL A 218 3.21 -13.54 -4.72
C VAL A 218 3.57 -12.17 -5.29
N ASP A 219 3.04 -11.82 -6.45
CA ASP A 219 3.38 -10.55 -7.10
C ASP A 219 2.67 -9.36 -6.44
N ASP A 220 1.41 -9.55 -5.99
CA ASP A 220 0.56 -8.48 -5.51
C ASP A 220 -0.17 -8.80 -4.18
N CYS A 221 -0.61 -7.74 -3.48
CA CYS A 221 -1.44 -7.89 -2.29
C CYS A 221 -2.92 -8.10 -2.67
N THR A 222 -3.42 -9.32 -2.46
CA THR A 222 -4.83 -9.69 -2.71
C THR A 222 -5.82 -8.82 -1.92
N SER A 223 -5.48 -8.47 -0.68
CA SER A 223 -6.29 -7.61 0.18
C SER A 223 -6.18 -6.11 -0.15
N ARG A 224 -5.32 -5.73 -1.11
CA ARG A 224 -5.07 -4.33 -1.50
C ARG A 224 -4.79 -3.39 -0.32
N HIS A 225 -4.03 -3.88 0.67
CA HIS A 225 -3.68 -3.06 1.83
C HIS A 225 -2.96 -1.78 1.36
N SER A 226 -3.42 -0.63 1.84
CA SER A 226 -2.83 0.68 1.58
C SER A 226 -2.80 1.51 2.85
N ILE A 227 -1.88 2.47 2.92
CA ILE A 227 -1.79 3.39 4.04
C ILE A 227 -1.18 4.72 3.59
N ASN A 228 -1.62 5.82 4.18
CA ASN A 228 -0.94 7.10 4.05
C ASN A 228 -0.43 7.55 5.43
N PRO A 229 0.84 7.31 5.79
CA PRO A 229 1.39 7.73 7.08
C PRO A 229 1.48 9.27 7.23
N TYR A 230 1.26 10.03 6.16
CA TYR A 230 1.19 11.49 6.21
C TYR A 230 -0.18 12.01 6.68
N SER A 231 -1.21 11.17 6.71
CA SER A 231 -2.60 11.61 6.94
C SER A 231 -2.87 12.08 8.37
N ASN A 232 -2.48 11.28 9.35
CA ASN A 232 -2.74 11.52 10.76
C ASN A 232 -1.76 10.73 11.65
N ARG A 233 -1.78 11.03 12.94
CA ARG A 233 -0.91 10.41 13.96
C ARG A 233 -1.05 8.88 14.00
N GLU A 234 -2.28 8.36 13.95
CA GLU A 234 -2.55 6.92 14.03
C GLU A 234 -1.97 6.18 12.83
N SER A 235 -2.18 6.69 11.61
CA SER A 235 -1.63 6.13 10.38
C SER A 235 -0.10 6.13 10.39
N ARG A 236 0.52 7.20 10.91
CA ARG A 236 1.98 7.24 11.12
C ARG A 236 2.44 6.13 12.07
N VAL A 237 1.73 5.92 13.18
CA VAL A 237 2.06 4.86 14.15
C VAL A 237 1.84 3.48 13.54
N LEU A 238 0.72 3.24 12.86
CA LEU A 238 0.41 1.97 12.19
C LEU A 238 1.45 1.62 11.13
N PHE A 239 2.02 2.61 10.43
CA PHE A 239 3.09 2.37 9.45
C PHE A 239 4.37 1.78 10.08
N SER A 240 4.57 1.89 11.39
CA SER A 240 5.66 1.18 12.09
C SER A 240 5.51 -0.35 12.04
N THR A 241 4.28 -0.85 11.87
CA THR A 241 3.98 -2.28 11.74
C THR A 241 4.20 -2.83 10.33
N TRP A 242 4.28 -1.95 9.33
CA TRP A 242 4.62 -2.31 7.95
C TRP A 242 6.11 -2.64 7.85
N ASN A 243 6.44 -3.67 7.09
CA ASN A 243 7.81 -4.19 7.01
C ASN A 243 8.41 -3.95 5.61
N LEU A 244 9.72 -3.71 5.56
CA LEU A 244 10.50 -3.92 4.34
C LEU A 244 11.06 -5.34 4.42
N ASP A 245 10.29 -6.29 3.93
CA ASP A 245 10.56 -7.72 4.03
C ASP A 245 11.56 -8.15 2.95
N HIS A 246 12.52 -8.99 3.33
CA HIS A 246 13.55 -9.50 2.43
C HIS A 246 13.03 -10.75 1.71
N VAL A 247 12.86 -10.69 0.38
CA VAL A 247 12.38 -11.83 -0.42
C VAL A 247 13.34 -13.03 -0.25
N ILE A 248 14.63 -12.83 -0.50
CA ILE A 248 15.70 -13.72 -0.06
C ILE A 248 16.11 -13.31 1.35
N GLU A 249 15.81 -14.15 2.33
CA GLU A 249 15.92 -13.83 3.76
C GLU A 249 17.34 -13.38 4.15
N LYS A 250 17.45 -12.15 4.66
CA LYS A 250 18.72 -11.59 5.09
C LYS A 250 19.46 -12.45 6.13
N LYS A 251 18.82 -12.77 7.26
CA LYS A 251 19.47 -13.47 8.38
C LYS A 251 19.71 -14.95 8.10
N ARG A 252 18.80 -15.60 7.38
CA ARG A 252 18.86 -17.05 7.14
C ARG A 252 19.67 -17.43 5.91
N VAL A 253 19.79 -16.52 4.93
CA VAL A 253 20.38 -16.84 3.63
C VAL A 253 21.49 -15.86 3.27
N VAL A 254 21.19 -14.56 3.15
CA VAL A 254 22.12 -13.60 2.54
C VAL A 254 23.38 -13.37 3.39
N VAL A 255 23.23 -13.18 4.70
CA VAL A 255 24.37 -12.95 5.61
C VAL A 255 25.23 -14.21 5.75
N PRO A 256 24.68 -15.42 6.00
CA PRO A 256 25.48 -16.65 5.95
C PRO A 256 26.17 -16.90 4.61
N ALA A 257 25.50 -16.61 3.48
CA ALA A 257 26.10 -16.77 2.15
C ALA A 257 27.27 -15.79 1.93
N LEU A 258 27.17 -14.55 2.40
CA LEU A 258 28.30 -13.61 2.36
C LEU A 258 29.47 -14.11 3.22
N ALA A 259 29.19 -14.59 4.44
CA ALA A 259 30.21 -15.14 5.32
C ALA A 259 30.94 -16.34 4.70
N ALA A 260 30.18 -17.29 4.13
CA ALA A 260 30.75 -18.44 3.42
C ALA A 260 31.55 -18.00 2.18
N ALA A 261 31.04 -17.05 1.40
CA ALA A 261 31.73 -16.56 0.20
C ALA A 261 33.10 -15.96 0.51
N VAL A 262 33.23 -15.25 1.64
CA VAL A 262 34.51 -14.68 2.10
C VAL A 262 35.45 -15.79 2.59
N HIS A 263 34.94 -16.81 3.28
CA HIS A 263 35.75 -17.95 3.74
C HIS A 263 36.27 -18.79 2.57
N ASP A 264 35.40 -19.10 1.61
CA ASP A 264 35.67 -20.01 0.49
C ASP A 264 36.23 -19.29 -0.74
N ALA A 265 36.68 -18.04 -0.60
CA ALA A 265 37.05 -17.19 -1.72
C ALA A 265 38.15 -17.82 -2.59
N GLU A 266 39.13 -18.51 -1.99
CA GLU A 266 40.23 -19.19 -2.70
C GLU A 266 40.91 -18.31 -3.78
N GLY A 267 41.05 -17.00 -3.49
CA GLY A 267 41.62 -16.01 -4.41
C GLY A 267 40.63 -15.37 -5.39
N ARG A 268 39.35 -15.76 -5.37
CA ARG A 268 38.26 -15.06 -6.08
C ARG A 268 37.83 -13.81 -5.33
N GLU A 269 37.47 -12.76 -6.05
CA GLU A 269 36.92 -11.55 -5.46
C GLU A 269 35.40 -11.71 -5.26
N VAL A 270 34.91 -11.47 -4.04
CA VAL A 270 33.48 -11.50 -3.73
C VAL A 270 32.78 -10.28 -4.35
N ASP A 271 31.68 -10.51 -5.08
CA ASP A 271 30.82 -9.44 -5.60
C ASP A 271 29.96 -8.88 -4.46
N TRP A 272 30.54 -8.00 -3.66
CA TRP A 272 29.83 -7.36 -2.56
C TRP A 272 28.67 -6.47 -3.03
N GLU A 273 28.67 -6.02 -4.29
CA GLU A 273 27.55 -5.23 -4.84
C GLU A 273 26.31 -6.09 -5.06
N TYR A 274 26.48 -7.39 -5.34
CA TYR A 274 25.38 -8.35 -5.32
C TYR A 274 24.73 -8.44 -3.93
N PHE A 275 25.53 -8.65 -2.89
CA PHE A 275 25.01 -8.70 -1.52
C PHE A 275 24.41 -7.36 -1.10
N TYR A 276 25.00 -6.23 -1.48
CA TYR A 276 24.42 -4.89 -1.23
C TYR A 276 22.99 -4.77 -1.77
N ARG A 277 22.76 -5.21 -3.02
CA ARG A 277 21.44 -5.16 -3.66
C ARG A 277 20.43 -6.03 -2.90
N LEU A 278 20.83 -7.24 -2.49
CA LEU A 278 19.99 -8.12 -1.68
C LEU A 278 19.69 -7.56 -0.29
N LEU A 279 20.65 -6.90 0.35
CA LEU A 279 20.53 -6.49 1.75
C LEU A 279 19.75 -5.19 1.93
N PHE A 280 19.85 -4.26 0.98
CA PHE A 280 19.45 -2.88 1.23
C PHE A 280 18.57 -2.22 0.17
N THR A 281 18.27 -2.91 -0.94
CA THR A 281 17.55 -2.30 -2.07
C THR A 281 16.23 -2.99 -2.35
N LEU A 282 15.38 -2.32 -3.13
CA LEU A 282 14.08 -2.85 -3.57
C LEU A 282 14.20 -4.03 -4.54
N GLU A 283 15.40 -4.40 -4.99
CA GLU A 283 15.60 -5.65 -5.74
C GLU A 283 15.26 -6.89 -4.90
N ASN A 284 15.35 -6.77 -3.57
CA ASN A 284 15.04 -7.86 -2.65
C ASN A 284 14.17 -7.42 -1.46
N LEU A 285 13.75 -6.15 -1.41
CA LEU A 285 12.88 -5.63 -0.35
C LEU A 285 11.47 -5.39 -0.89
N LYS A 286 10.47 -5.98 -0.23
CA LYS A 286 9.05 -5.70 -0.46
C LYS A 286 8.47 -4.93 0.73
N LEU A 287 7.79 -3.82 0.47
CA LEU A 287 6.99 -3.14 1.47
C LEU A 287 5.67 -3.89 1.68
N VAL A 288 5.48 -4.44 2.88
CA VAL A 288 4.33 -5.30 3.19
C VAL A 288 3.61 -4.86 4.46
N HIS A 289 2.28 -4.91 4.41
CA HIS A 289 1.44 -4.85 5.60
C HIS A 289 1.75 -6.04 6.53
N ILE A 290 1.59 -5.89 7.84
CA ILE A 290 1.93 -6.94 8.82
C ILE A 290 1.21 -8.27 8.54
N ALA A 291 -0.03 -8.24 8.04
CA ALA A 291 -0.78 -9.45 7.67
C ALA A 291 -0.22 -10.15 6.42
N CYS A 292 0.57 -9.46 5.60
CA CYS A 292 1.23 -10.01 4.42
C CYS A 292 2.69 -10.43 4.69
N HIS A 293 3.23 -10.14 5.87
CA HIS A 293 4.57 -10.52 6.26
C HIS A 293 4.57 -11.97 6.77
N LYS A 294 4.79 -12.92 5.86
CA LYS A 294 4.88 -14.34 6.18
C LYS A 294 6.18 -14.61 6.93
N LYS A 295 6.09 -14.97 8.23
CA LYS A 295 7.27 -15.31 9.05
C LYS A 295 7.82 -16.72 8.82
N THR A 296 7.23 -17.47 7.87
CA THR A 296 7.73 -18.77 7.44
C THR A 296 9.06 -18.61 6.68
N THR A 297 9.87 -19.67 6.58
CA THR A 297 11.08 -19.65 5.75
C THR A 297 10.72 -19.46 4.27
N HIS A 298 11.43 -18.57 3.56
CA HIS A 298 11.11 -18.21 2.18
C HIS A 298 11.58 -19.27 1.16
N LYS A 299 12.47 -20.20 1.57
CA LYS A 299 13.04 -21.26 0.71
C LYS A 299 13.66 -20.74 -0.60
N LEU A 300 14.21 -19.52 -0.55
CA LEU A 300 14.95 -18.89 -1.64
C LEU A 300 16.43 -18.84 -1.31
N HIS A 301 17.27 -18.87 -2.34
CA HIS A 301 18.72 -18.90 -2.21
C HIS A 301 19.37 -17.75 -2.99
N CYS A 302 20.59 -17.39 -2.60
CA CYS A 302 21.42 -16.53 -3.43
C CYS A 302 21.76 -17.23 -4.75
N ASP A 303 21.87 -16.43 -5.82
CA ASP A 303 22.32 -16.84 -7.14
C ASP A 303 23.83 -17.12 -7.10
N PRO A 304 24.26 -18.40 -7.22
CA PRO A 304 25.66 -18.77 -7.09
C PRO A 304 26.56 -18.11 -8.14
N SER A 305 26.00 -17.76 -9.31
CA SER A 305 26.77 -17.15 -10.41
C SER A 305 27.17 -15.70 -10.15
N ARG A 306 26.59 -15.08 -9.11
CA ARG A 306 26.79 -13.66 -8.76
C ARG A 306 27.49 -13.45 -7.43
N VAL A 307 27.94 -14.53 -6.79
CA VAL A 307 28.65 -14.45 -5.50
C VAL A 307 30.06 -13.88 -5.69
N TYR A 308 30.70 -14.15 -6.82
CA TYR A 308 32.06 -13.71 -7.13
C TYR A 308 32.09 -12.88 -8.42
N CYS A 309 33.03 -11.93 -8.51
CA CYS A 309 33.26 -11.14 -9.70
C CYS A 309 33.71 -12.04 -10.87
N THR A 310 33.11 -11.86 -12.05
CA THR A 310 33.61 -12.52 -13.26
C THR A 310 34.97 -11.95 -13.66
N PRO A 311 35.96 -12.80 -14.01
CA PRO A 311 37.24 -12.32 -14.52
C PRO A 311 37.02 -11.44 -15.76
N ALA A 312 37.58 -10.22 -15.74
CA ALA A 312 37.50 -9.35 -16.91
C ALA A 312 38.15 -10.05 -18.12
N ALA A 313 37.41 -10.19 -19.22
CA ALA A 313 37.96 -10.74 -20.45
C ALA A 313 39.21 -9.92 -20.87
N PRO A 314 40.33 -10.56 -21.25
CA PRO A 314 41.52 -9.83 -21.64
C PRO A 314 41.19 -8.91 -22.82
N ARG A 315 41.41 -7.60 -22.63
CA ARG A 315 41.27 -6.59 -23.68
C ARG A 315 42.11 -7.03 -24.88
N ARG A 316 41.47 -7.50 -25.96
CA ARG A 316 42.14 -7.74 -27.24
C ARG A 316 42.85 -6.45 -27.64
N LYS A 317 44.18 -6.46 -27.65
CA LYS A 317 45.00 -5.38 -28.21
C LYS A 317 44.56 -5.19 -29.66
N ARG A 318 43.90 -4.07 -29.97
CA ARG A 318 43.66 -3.65 -31.36
C ARG A 318 45.03 -3.40 -31.97
N HIS A 319 45.47 -4.28 -32.86
CA HIS A 319 46.64 -4.01 -33.69
C HIS A 319 46.34 -2.75 -34.51
N ALA A 320 47.21 -1.75 -34.36
CA ALA A 320 47.18 -0.54 -35.16
C ALA A 320 47.37 -0.94 -36.62
N ARG A 321 46.36 -0.70 -37.46
CA ARG A 321 46.51 -0.76 -38.92
C ARG A 321 47.50 0.34 -39.32
N GLN A 322 48.70 -0.05 -39.74
CA GLN A 322 49.58 0.82 -40.52
C GLN A 322 48.82 1.22 -41.79
N ARG A 323 48.66 2.53 -41.99
CA ARG A 323 48.19 3.08 -43.25
C ARG A 323 49.41 3.18 -44.18
N LEU A 324 49.31 2.53 -45.34
CA LEU A 324 50.14 2.81 -46.51
C LEU A 324 49.63 4.08 -47.20
#